data_AF-A0A3S0F7I3-F1
#
_entry.id   AF-A0A3S0F7I3-F1
#
_cell.length_a   1.000
_cell.length_b   1.000
_cell.length_c   1.000
_cell.angle_alpha   90.00
_cell.angle_beta   90.00
_cell.angle_gamma   90.00
#
_symmetry.space_group_name_H-M   'P 1'
#
loop_
_entity.id
_entity.type
_entity.pdbx_description
1 polymer ?
#
loop_
_entity_poly.entity_id
_entity_poly.type
_entity_poly.pdbx_seq_one_letter_code
_entity_poly.pdbx_strand_id
1 'polypeptide(L)' 'MTLPSRDDITGLLLTGGLGRRMGGLDKGLALLDGQPLAAHVLARLAPQVGSMLINANRNGDAYTRLG' A
#
# COMPACT_ATOMS: atom_id res chain seq x y z
N MET A 1 4.52 -11.70 -29.18
CA MET A 1 3.71 -11.12 -28.10
C MET A 1 4.63 -10.22 -27.29
N THR A 2 4.39 -8.91 -27.27
CA THR A 2 5.25 -7.96 -26.54
C THR A 2 4.88 -7.98 -25.06
N LEU A 3 5.86 -7.97 -24.17
CA LEU A 3 5.60 -7.86 -22.73
C LEU A 3 5.09 -6.45 -22.39
N PRO A 4 4.16 -6.30 -21.43
CA PRO A 4 3.69 -4.99 -20.99
C PRO A 4 4.85 -4.17 -20.42
N SER A 5 4.83 -2.87 -20.71
CA SER A 5 5.70 -1.89 -20.06
C SER A 5 5.18 -1.58 -18.66
N ARG A 6 5.98 -0.91 -17.82
CA ARG A 6 5.52 -0.48 -16.49
C ARG A 6 4.26 0.40 -16.58
N ASP A 7 4.16 1.21 -17.63
CA ASP A 7 3.09 2.21 -17.78
C ASP A 7 1.74 1.55 -18.11
N ASP A 8 1.78 0.31 -18.61
CA ASP A 8 0.60 -0.54 -18.83
C ASP A 8 0.11 -1.21 -17.53
N ILE A 9 0.84 -1.06 -16.41
CA ILE A 9 0.58 -1.75 -15.15
C ILE A 9 0.14 -0.74 -14.08
N THR A 10 -1.00 -1.01 -13.45
CA THR A 10 -1.45 -0.32 -12.24
C THR A 10 -1.11 -1.14 -11.00
N GLY A 11 -0.38 -0.55 -10.06
CA GLY A 11 -0.14 -1.11 -8.74
C GLY A 11 -1.31 -0.85 -7.80
N LEU A 12 -1.71 -1.85 -7.01
CA LEU A 12 -2.77 -1.72 -6.01
C LEU A 12 -2.31 -2.23 -4.66
N LEU A 13 -2.24 -1.33 -3.67
CA LEU A 13 -2.03 -1.68 -2.28
C LEU A 13 -3.37 -1.96 -1.59
N LEU A 14 -3.57 -3.19 -1.12
CA LEU A 14 -4.77 -3.62 -0.40
C LEU A 14 -4.58 -3.55 1.12
N THR A 15 -5.29 -2.65 1.78
CA THR A 15 -5.15 -2.36 3.23
C THR A 15 -6.49 -2.49 4.00
N GLY A 16 -7.41 -3.33 3.51
CA GLY A 16 -8.73 -3.53 4.11
C GLY A 16 -8.85 -4.62 5.19
N GLY A 17 -7.76 -5.29 5.58
CA GLY A 17 -7.83 -6.45 6.48
C GLY A 17 -8.18 -6.07 7.93
N LEU A 18 -8.89 -6.93 8.68
CA LEU A 18 -9.36 -6.62 10.05
C LEU A 18 -8.27 -6.57 11.14
N GLY A 19 -7.02 -6.93 10.85
CA GLY A 19 -5.95 -6.84 11.85
C GLY A 19 -6.13 -7.73 13.10
N ARG A 20 -7.02 -8.73 13.08
CA ARG A 20 -7.41 -9.51 14.27
C ARG A 20 -6.24 -10.12 15.04
N ARG A 21 -5.23 -10.64 14.34
CA ARG A 21 -4.01 -11.23 14.95
C ARG A 21 -3.03 -10.17 15.48
N MET A 22 -3.25 -8.90 15.15
CA MET A 22 -2.50 -7.74 15.62
C MET A 22 -3.34 -6.90 16.60
N GLY A 23 -4.25 -7.53 17.34
CA GLY A 23 -5.10 -6.83 18.32
C GLY A 23 -6.14 -5.89 17.70
N GLY A 24 -6.50 -6.08 16.43
CA GLY A 24 -7.42 -5.20 15.70
C GLY A 24 -6.75 -3.93 15.15
N LEU A 25 -5.44 -3.78 15.33
CA LEU A 25 -4.69 -2.65 14.77
C LEU A 25 -4.68 -2.68 13.25
N ASP A 26 -4.59 -1.49 12.66
CA ASP A 26 -4.39 -1.37 11.24
C ASP A 26 -2.97 -1.76 10.84
N LYS A 27 -2.81 -2.97 10.29
CA LYS A 27 -1.50 -3.51 9.90
C LYS A 27 -0.75 -2.58 8.95
N GLY A 28 -1.42 -1.93 7.99
CA GLY A 28 -0.74 -1.04 7.04
C GLY A 28 -0.10 0.17 7.73
N LEU A 29 -0.65 0.59 8.86
CA LEU A 29 -0.15 1.72 9.65
C LEU A 29 0.78 1.31 10.80
N ALA A 30 0.93 0.00 11.07
CA ALA A 30 1.89 -0.48 12.06
C ALA A 30 3.32 -0.10 11.62
N LEU A 31 4.15 0.30 12.57
CA LEU A 31 5.50 0.77 12.30
C LEU A 31 6.48 -0.39 12.14
N LEU A 32 7.34 -0.27 11.14
CA LEU A 32 8.57 -1.04 10.94
C LEU A 32 9.69 -0.03 10.70
N ASP A 33 10.73 -0.06 11.54
CA ASP A 33 11.84 0.90 11.48
C ASP A 33 11.39 2.37 11.44
N GLY A 34 10.38 2.69 12.26
CA GLY A 34 9.83 4.05 12.37
C GLY A 34 8.94 4.50 11.21
N GLN A 35 8.68 3.65 10.21
CA GLN A 35 7.84 3.95 9.06
C GLN A 35 6.64 2.98 8.98
N PRO A 36 5.45 3.43 8.54
CA PRO A 36 4.31 2.55 8.33
C PRO A 36 4.65 1.41 7.35
N LEU A 37 4.19 0.19 7.64
CA LEU A 37 4.35 -0.97 6.73
C LEU A 37 3.85 -0.67 5.31
N ALA A 38 2.77 0.09 5.17
CA ALA A 38 2.26 0.53 3.87
C ALA A 38 3.27 1.41 3.12
N ALA A 39 3.97 2.32 3.80
CA ALA A 39 4.98 3.19 3.18
C ALA A 39 6.13 2.37 2.58
N HIS A 40 6.60 1.34 3.29
CA HIS A 40 7.61 0.40 2.77
C HIS A 40 7.15 -0.29 1.49
N VAL A 41 5.89 -0.73 1.45
CA VAL A 41 5.32 -1.40 0.26
C VAL A 41 5.18 -0.43 -0.90
N LEU A 42 4.66 0.78 -0.65
CA LEU A 42 4.52 1.82 -1.68
C LEU A 42 5.88 2.18 -2.29
N ALA A 43 6.89 2.42 -1.46
CA ALA A 43 8.24 2.74 -1.90
C ALA A 43 8.84 1.62 -2.78
N ARG A 44 8.57 0.35 -2.46
CA ARG A 44 9.05 -0.77 -3.27
C ARG A 44 8.25 -0.97 -4.55
N LEU A 45 6.94 -0.73 -4.52
CA LEU A 45 6.03 -0.93 -5.65
C LEU A 45 6.14 0.19 -6.69
N ALA A 46 6.28 1.44 -6.27
CA ALA A 46 6.28 2.63 -7.11
C ALA A 46 7.17 2.57 -8.38
N PRO A 47 8.45 2.11 -8.33
CA PRO A 47 9.28 2.07 -9.54
C PRO A 47 8.85 1.02 -10.57
N GLN A 48 7.93 0.11 -10.23
CA GLN A 48 7.55 -1.05 -11.06
C GLN A 48 6.25 -0.82 -11.87
N VAL A 49 5.52 0.26 -11.62
CA VAL A 49 4.16 0.49 -12.14
C VAL A 49 4.01 1.94 -12.61
N GLY A 50 3.13 2.17 -13.60
CA GLY A 50 2.86 3.52 -14.13
C GLY A 50 1.86 4.31 -13.29
N SER A 51 0.92 3.63 -12.65
CA SER A 51 -0.08 4.23 -11.78
C SER A 51 -0.19 3.41 -10.49
N MET A 52 -0.58 4.06 -9.40
CA MET A 52 -0.67 3.42 -8.08
C MET A 52 -1.97 3.81 -7.38
N LEU A 53 -2.63 2.82 -6.78
CA LEU A 53 -3.87 2.96 -6.03
C LEU A 53 -3.72 2.34 -4.64
N ILE A 54 -4.43 2.92 -3.66
CA ILE A 54 -4.57 2.36 -2.33
C ILE A 54 -6.04 2.08 -2.08
N ASN A 55 -6.37 0.83 -1.77
CA ASN A 55 -7.68 0.44 -1.27
C ASN A 55 -7.61 0.28 0.25
N ALA A 56 -8.31 1.15 0.97
CA ALA A 56 -8.43 1.13 2.42
C ALA A 56 -9.92 1.19 2.81
N ASN A 57 -10.31 0.45 3.85
CA ASN A 57 -11.68 0.47 4.39
C ASN A 57 -11.81 1.23 5.72
N ARG A 58 -10.72 1.82 6.20
CA ARG A 58 -10.63 2.63 7.42
C ARG A 58 -9.37 3.50 7.33
N ASN A 59 -9.23 4.47 8.24
CA ASN A 59 -8.05 5.34 8.35
C ASN A 59 -7.65 6.03 7.03
N GLY A 60 -8.64 6.40 6.20
CA GLY A 60 -8.41 7.02 4.88
C GLY A 60 -7.44 8.19 4.94
N ASP A 61 -7.66 9.12 5.88
CA ASP A 61 -6.79 10.29 6.08
C ASP A 61 -5.33 9.92 6.34
N ALA A 62 -5.07 8.81 7.02
CA ALA A 62 -3.71 8.34 7.26
C ALA A 62 -3.06 7.79 5.99
N TYR A 63 -3.81 7.01 5.20
CA TYR A 63 -3.35 6.49 3.93
C TYR A 63 -3.14 7.57 2.86
N THR A 64 -3.97 8.61 2.84
CA THR A 64 -3.79 9.80 1.98
C THR A 64 -2.48 10.54 2.27
N ARG A 65 -1.91 10.44 3.48
CA ARG A 65 -0.61 11.05 3.78
C ARG A 65 0.60 10.22 3.33
N LEU A 66 0.39 8.95 2.94
CA LEU A 66 1.46 8.05 2.48
C LEU A 66 1.70 8.11 0.96
N GLY A 67 0.83 8.81 0.23
CA GLY A 67 0.92 9.03 -1.21
C GLY A 67 0.40 10.40 -1.57
#